data_AF-A0A7X8PTW1-F1
#
_entry.id   AF-A0A7X8PTW1-F1
#
_cell.length_a   1.000
_cell.length_b   1.000
_cell.length_c   1.000
_cell.angle_alpha   90.00
_cell.angle_beta   90.00
_cell.angle_gamma   90.00
#
_symmetry.space_group_name_H-M   'P 1'
#
loop_
_entity.id
_entity.type
_entity.pdbx_description
1 polymer ?
#
loop_
_entity_poly.entity_id
_entity_poly.type
_entity_poly.pdbx_seq_one_letter_code
_entity_poly.pdbx_strand_id
1 'polypeptide(L)' 'MRLDRFLANAGLGTRTEVKAMIRKGQVKVDGETCRNPQTRLDEKQRSAVCLNDVPVELKGRIH' A
#
# COMPACT_ATOMS: atom_id res chain seq x y z
N MET A 1 0.47 -10.44 2.88
CA MET A 1 0.77 -9.63 1.68
C MET A 1 1.96 -8.69 1.89
N ARG A 2 2.68 -8.26 0.83
CA ARG A 2 3.68 -7.18 0.91
C ARG A 2 3.03 -5.84 0.56
N LEU A 3 3.43 -4.75 1.23
CA LEU A 3 2.94 -3.40 0.96
C LEU A 3 3.12 -3.00 -0.52
N ASP A 4 4.27 -3.31 -1.13
CA ASP A 4 4.52 -3.03 -2.55
C ASP A 4 3.51 -3.71 -3.48
N ARG A 5 3.10 -4.94 -3.15
CA ARG A 5 2.13 -5.71 -3.93
C ARG A 5 0.72 -5.19 -3.70
N PHE A 6 0.39 -4.76 -2.48
CA PHE A 6 -0.91 -4.19 -2.14
C PHE A 6 -1.17 -2.93 -2.96
N LEU A 7 -0.24 -1.99 -2.92
CA LEU A 7 -0.37 -0.71 -3.61
C LEU A 7 -0.39 -0.89 -5.14
N ALA A 8 0.44 -1.79 -5.69
CA ALA A 8 0.44 -2.10 -7.12
C ALA A 8 -0.89 -2.75 -7.57
N ASN A 9 -1.42 -3.69 -6.78
CA ASN A 9 -2.72 -4.31 -7.07
C ASN A 9 -3.90 -3.35 -6.91
N ALA A 10 -3.78 -2.35 -6.03
CA ALA A 10 -4.77 -1.29 -5.87
C ALA A 10 -4.80 -0.29 -7.04
N GLY A 11 -3.87 -0.40 -7.99
CA GLY A 11 -3.82 0.46 -9.17
C GLY A 11 -3.15 1.82 -8.93
N LEU A 12 -2.37 1.97 -7.86
CA LEU A 12 -1.68 3.23 -7.55
C LEU A 12 -0.49 3.54 -8.45
N GLY A 13 -0.07 2.58 -9.28
CA GLY A 13 1.02 2.73 -10.22
C GLY A 13 1.78 1.43 -10.43
N THR A 14 2.88 1.52 -11.17
CA THR A 14 3.78 0.39 -11.40
C THR A 14 4.56 0.06 -10.13
N ARG A 15 5.09 -1.18 -10.04
CA ARG A 15 5.92 -1.62 -8.89
C ARG A 15 7.06 -0.66 -8.55
N THR A 16 7.63 -0.02 -9.57
CA THR A 16 8.73 0.94 -9.42
C THR A 16 8.25 2.26 -8.81
N GLU A 17 7.14 2.81 -9.31
CA GLU A 17 6.54 4.04 -8.79
C GLU A 17 6.08 3.86 -7.34
N VAL A 18 5.40 2.75 -7.07
CA VAL A 18 4.96 2.37 -5.72
C VAL A 18 6.15 2.30 -4.75
N LYS A 19 7.27 1.67 -5.14
CA LYS A 19 8.50 1.66 -4.33
C LYS A 19 9.02 3.07 -4.04
N ALA A 20 8.99 3.96 -5.04
CA ALA A 20 9.43 5.33 -4.88
C ALA A 20 8.51 6.11 -3.91
N MET A 21 7.18 5.96 -4.04
CA MET A 21 6.19 6.59 -3.15
C MET A 21 6.35 6.12 -1.69
N ILE A 22 6.56 4.81 -1.49
CA ILE A 22 6.84 4.25 -0.17
C ILE A 22 8.13 4.87 0.39
N ARG A 23 9.24 4.88 -0.38
CA ARG A 23 10.51 5.49 0.06
C ARG A 23 10.38 6.98 0.39
N LYS A 24 9.53 7.71 -0.33
CA LYS A 24 9.22 9.12 -0.07
C LYS A 24 8.40 9.32 1.22
N GLY A 25 7.88 8.26 1.83
CA GLY A 25 7.01 8.35 3.00
C GLY A 25 5.62 8.87 2.68
N GLN A 26 5.15 8.68 1.44
CA GLN A 26 3.80 9.08 1.02
C GLN A 26 2.72 8.08 1.45
N VAL A 27 3.13 6.90 1.90
CA VAL A 27 2.25 5.80 2.30
C VAL A 27 2.16 5.74 3.82
N LYS A 28 0.95 5.76 4.34
CA LYS A 28 0.61 5.50 5.74
C LYS A 28 -0.11 4.17 5.82
N VAL A 29 0.27 3.35 6.80
CA VAL A 29 -0.38 2.07 7.11
C VAL A 29 -0.83 2.20 8.56
N ASP A 30 -2.13 2.12 8.80
CA ASP A 30 -2.75 2.26 10.12
C ASP A 30 -2.43 3.60 10.82
N GLY A 31 -2.22 4.66 10.02
CA GLY A 31 -1.77 5.96 10.51
C GLY A 31 -0.26 6.11 10.66
N GLU A 32 0.50 5.01 10.60
CA GLU A 32 1.97 5.05 10.65
C GLU A 32 2.60 5.19 9.25
N THR A 33 3.52 6.15 9.11
CA THR A 33 4.18 6.38 7.82
C THR A 33 5.16 5.25 7.52
N CYS A 34 4.82 4.41 6.55
CA CYS A 34 5.64 3.28 6.14
C CYS A 34 6.58 3.68 5.01
N ARG A 35 7.90 3.62 5.28
CA ARG A 35 8.94 3.83 4.26
C ARG A 35 9.53 2.54 3.70
N ASN A 36 9.05 1.40 4.16
CA ASN A 36 9.59 0.10 3.81
C ASN A 36 8.68 -0.64 2.82
N PRO A 37 9.10 -0.89 1.57
CA PRO A 37 8.28 -1.62 0.61
C PRO A 37 8.11 -3.10 0.96
N GLN A 38 9.04 -3.65 1.75
CA GLN A 38 8.98 -5.00 2.29
C GLN A 38 8.06 -5.15 3.50
N THR A 39 7.40 -4.08 3.95
CA THR A 39 6.44 -4.17 5.06
C THR A 39 5.41 -5.26 4.77
N ARG A 40 5.26 -6.17 5.73
CA ARG A 40 4.29 -7.24 5.66
C ARG A 40 2.94 -6.67 6.10
N LEU A 41 1.98 -6.65 5.19
CA LEU A 41 0.58 -6.41 5.50
C LEU A 41 -0.06 -7.76 5.81
N ASP A 42 -0.60 -7.91 7.01
CA ASP A 42 -1.34 -9.10 7.37
C ASP A 42 -2.74 -9.01 6.76
N GLU A 43 -3.04 -9.83 5.77
CA GLU A 43 -4.36 -9.86 5.09
C GLU A 43 -5.52 -10.23 6.04
N LYS A 44 -5.19 -10.86 7.18
CA LYS A 44 -6.15 -11.17 8.24
C LYS A 44 -6.51 -9.94 9.07
N GLN A 45 -5.62 -8.95 9.15
CA GLN A 45 -5.89 -7.68 9.81
C GLN A 45 -6.26 -6.65 8.75
N ARG A 46 -7.39 -5.97 8.95
CA ARG A 46 -7.84 -4.92 8.06
C ARG A 46 -6.94 -3.70 8.25
N SER A 47 -5.79 -3.71 7.60
CA SER A 47 -4.81 -2.62 7.67
C SER A 47 -5.31 -1.44 6.83
N ALA A 48 -5.48 -0.27 7.45
CA ALA A 48 -5.89 0.93 6.71
C ALA A 48 -4.67 1.52 5.98
N VAL A 49 -4.63 1.40 4.65
CA VAL A 49 -3.53 1.97 3.85
C VAL A 49 -3.99 3.27 3.21
N CYS A 50 -3.29 4.36 3.48
CA CYS A 50 -3.55 5.68 2.89
C CYS A 50 -2.33 6.15 2.10
N LEU A 51 -2.56 6.72 0.92
CA LEU A 51 -1.54 7.36 0.11
C LEU A 51 -1.89 8.86 -0.01
N ASN A 52 -1.03 9.75 0.49
CA ASN A 52 -1.28 11.20 0.47
C ASN A 52 -2.70 11.56 0.99
N ASP A 53 -3.10 10.97 2.12
CA ASP A 53 -4.43 11.14 2.74
C ASP A 53 -5.63 10.56 1.95
N VAL A 54 -5.37 9.85 0.85
CA VAL A 54 -6.38 9.09 0.11
C VAL A 54 -6.36 7.63 0.57
N PRO A 55 -7.47 7.08 1.10
CA PRO A 55 -7.55 5.67 1.47
C PRO A 55 -7.53 4.79 0.22
N VAL A 56 -6.77 3.70 0.31
CA VAL A 56 -6.51 2.77 -0.79
C VAL A 56 -7.19 1.46 -0.47
N GLU A 57 -8.28 1.17 -1.16
CA GLU A 57 -8.96 -0.12 -1.07
C GLU A 57 -8.57 -1.01 -2.25
N LEU A 58 -8.15 -2.25 -1.95
CA LEU A 58 -8.06 -3.28 -2.97
C LEU A 58 -9.48 -3.54 -3.50
N LYS A 59 -9.76 -3.10 -4.72
CA LYS A 59 -10.88 -3.67 -5.49
C LYS A 59 -10.53 -5.13 -5.74
N GLY A 60 -10.98 -5.99 -4.83
CA GLY A 60 -10.91 -7.44 -5.03
C GLY A 60 -11.45 -7.74 -6.41
N ARG A 61 -10.60 -8.36 -7.25
CA ARG A 61 -11.07 -8.95 -8.51
C ARG A 61 -12.16 -9.94 -8.13
N ILE A 62 -13.40 -9.57 -8.39
CA ILE A 62 -14.48 -10.52 -8.60
C ILE A 62 -14.25 -11.05 -10.02
N HIS A 63 -13.91 -12.33 -10.13
CA HIS A 63 -14.07 -13.15 -11.33
C HIS A 63 -14.61 -14.49 -10.88
#